data_AF-A0A6V7JBA8-F1
#
_entry.id   AF-A0A6V7JBA8-F1
#
_cell.length_a   1.000
_cell.length_b   1.000
_cell.length_c   1.000
_cell.angle_alpha   90.00
_cell.angle_beta   90.00
_cell.angle_gamma   90.00
#
_symmetry.space_group_name_H-M   'P 1'
#
loop_
_entity.id
_entity.type
_entity.pdbx_description
1 polymer ?
#
loop_
_entity_poly.entity_id
_entity_poly.type
_entity_poly.pdbx_seq_one_letter_code
_entity_poly.pdbx_strand_id
1 'polypeptide(L)' 'VYDFVVDVSNRLEVREAARLMRRYRVPDINILINNAAILTHKPFLDHDLEEIEKTFSVNVFSHFW' A
#
# COMPACT_ATOMS: atom_id res chain seq x y z
N VAL A 1 12.88 -15.07 -6.79
CA VAL A 1 12.02 -13.87 -6.67
C VAL A 1 10.71 -14.34 -6.07
N TYR A 2 10.16 -13.59 -5.10
CA TYR A 2 8.90 -13.92 -4.45
C TYR A 2 7.88 -12.84 -4.79
N ASP A 3 6.64 -13.25 -5.05
CA ASP A 3 5.58 -12.34 -5.47
C ASP A 3 4.38 -12.48 -4.52
N PHE A 4 3.88 -11.35 -4.04
CA PHE A 4 2.71 -11.26 -3.17
C PHE A 4 1.81 -10.14 -3.69
N VAL A 5 0.54 -10.45 -3.93
CA VAL A 5 -0.46 -9.45 -4.28
C VAL A 5 -0.97 -8.82 -2.98
N VAL A 6 -0.89 -7.50 -2.88
CA VAL A 6 -1.27 -6.74 -1.69
C VAL A 6 -1.91 -5.44 -2.13
N ASP A 7 -3.17 -5.18 -1.74
CA ASP A 7 -3.66 -3.81 -1.72
C ASP A 7 -3.02 -3.11 -0.51
N VAL A 8 -2.09 -2.22 -0.80
CA VAL A 8 -1.33 -1.53 0.24
C VAL A 8 -2.31 -0.75 1.14
N SER A 9 -3.35 -0.11 0.59
CA SER A 9 -4.35 0.67 1.36
C SER A 9 -5.08 -0.14 2.43
N ASN A 10 -5.08 -1.47 2.33
CA ASN A 10 -5.63 -2.38 3.32
C ASN A 10 -4.56 -2.88 4.29
N ARG A 11 -4.50 -2.26 5.47
CA ARG A 11 -3.59 -2.66 6.57
C ARG A 11 -3.65 -4.16 6.92
N LEU A 12 -4.81 -4.81 6.82
CA LEU A 12 -4.92 -6.23 7.14
C LEU A 12 -4.21 -7.09 6.08
N GLU A 13 -4.35 -6.75 4.80
CA GLU A 13 -3.66 -7.46 3.72
C GLU A 13 -2.14 -7.33 3.83
N VAL A 14 -1.63 -6.14 4.16
CA VAL A 14 -0.19 -5.95 4.35
C VAL A 14 0.35 -6.82 5.48
N ARG A 15 -0.38 -6.90 6.60
CA ARG A 15 -0.02 -7.78 7.72
C ARG A 15 -0.05 -9.24 7.34
N GLU A 16 -1.04 -9.67 6.56
CA GLU A 16 -1.11 -11.05 6.10
C GLU A 16 -0.03 -11.41 5.08
N ALA A 17 0.33 -10.48 4.19
CA ALA A 17 1.46 -10.65 3.28
C ALA A 17 2.76 -10.85 4.07
N ALA A 18 3.04 -10.02 5.08
CA ALA A 18 4.21 -10.18 5.94
C ALA A 18 4.20 -11.54 6.67
N ARG A 19 3.02 -12.04 7.07
CA ARG A 19 2.89 -13.38 7.67
C ARG A 19 3.14 -14.50 6.66
N LEU A 20 2.68 -14.34 5.43
CA LEU A 20 2.93 -15.29 4.34
C LEU A 20 4.42 -15.33 3.99
N MET A 21 5.08 -14.18 3.86
CA MET A 21 6.53 -14.08 3.63
C MET A 21 7.32 -14.89 4.67
N ARG A 22 7.00 -14.75 5.96
CA ARG A 22 7.61 -15.58 7.02
C ARG A 22 7.36 -17.07 6.84
N ARG A 23 6.13 -17.47 6.47
CA ARG A 23 5.79 -18.88 6.25
C ARG A 23 6.53 -19.48 5.05
N TYR A 24 6.75 -18.68 4.00
CA TYR A 24 7.55 -19.07 2.83
C TYR A 24 9.07 -18.95 3.05
N ARG A 25 9.51 -18.59 4.26
CA ARG A 25 10.94 -18.42 4.61
C ARG A 25 11.64 -17.42 3.69
N VAL A 26 10.95 -16.33 3.32
CA VAL A 26 11.59 -15.19 2.66
C VAL A 26 12.70 -14.67 3.61
N PRO A 27 13.91 -14.38 3.10
CA PRO A 27 15.00 -13.82 3.90
C PRO A 27 14.63 -12.48 4.55
N ASP A 28 15.44 -12.06 5.52
CA ASP A 28 15.24 -10.78 6.20
C ASP A 28 15.24 -9.61 5.20
N ILE A 29 14.33 -8.66 5.43
CA ILE A 29 14.14 -7.48 4.59
C ILE A 29 14.96 -6.33 5.19
N ASN A 30 15.99 -5.89 4.48
CA ASN A 30 16.83 -4.76 4.91
C ASN A 30 16.40 -3.42 4.32
N ILE A 31 15.60 -3.44 3.25
CA ILE A 31 15.12 -2.24 2.53
C ILE A 31 13.63 -2.43 2.24
N LEU A 32 12.83 -1.43 2.61
CA LEU A 32 11.43 -1.32 2.23
C LEU A 32 11.28 -0.14 1.27
N ILE A 33 10.63 -0.37 0.12
CA ILE A 33 10.34 0.68 -0.86
C ILE A 33 8.82 0.87 -0.92
N ASN A 34 8.33 1.89 -0.22
CA ASN A 34 6.92 2.30 -0.28
C ASN A 34 6.69 3.16 -1.54
N ASN A 35 6.56 2.49 -2.69
CA ASN A 35 6.45 3.16 -4.00
C ASN A 35 5.02 3.25 -4.53
N ALA A 36 4.08 2.47 -3.99
CA ALA A 36 2.70 2.46 -4.49
C ALA A 36 2.04 3.82 -4.25
N ALA A 37 1.49 4.40 -5.32
CA ALA A 37 0.78 5.66 -5.27
C ALA A 37 -0.31 5.69 -6.33
N ILE A 38 -1.37 6.45 -6.07
CA ILE A 38 -2.35 6.87 -7.06
C ILE A 38 -2.29 8.39 -7.27
N LEU A 39 -2.66 8.84 -8.45
CA LEU A 39 -2.69 10.26 -8.78
C LEU A 39 -4.00 10.61 -9.47
N THR A 40 -4.70 11.60 -8.91
CA THR A 40 -5.91 12.16 -9.50
C THR A 40 -5.58 13.49 -10.17
N HIS A 41 -5.76 13.56 -11.50
CA HIS A 41 -5.47 14.75 -12.31
C HIS A 41 -6.69 15.66 -12.48
N LYS A 42 -7.15 16.24 -11.37
CA LYS A 42 -8.29 17.17 -11.38
C LYS A 42 -8.02 18.40 -10.51
N PRO A 43 -8.59 19.58 -10.83
CA PRO A 43 -8.64 20.70 -9.90
C PRO A 43 -9.29 20.28 -8.58
N PHE A 44 -8.84 20.81 -7.45
CA PHE A 44 -9.27 20.37 -6.10
C PHE A 44 -10.80 20.33 -5.91
N LEU A 45 -11.54 21.29 -6.49
CA LEU A 45 -13.01 21.36 -6.37
C LEU A 45 -13.75 20.31 -7.20
N ASP A 46 -13.07 19.61 -8.10
CA ASP A 46 -13.65 18.60 -8.98
C ASP A 46 -13.37 17.16 -8.50
N HIS A 47 -12.72 17.00 -7.34
CA HIS A 47 -12.52 15.67 -6.73
C HIS A 47 -13.80 15.24 -6.01
N ASP A 48 -14.12 13.95 -6.14
CA ASP A 48 -15.09 13.35 -5.24
C ASP A 48 -14.43 12.92 -3.92
N LEU A 49 -15.26 12.64 -2.91
CA LEU A 49 -14.76 12.26 -1.58
C LEU A 49 -13.99 10.93 -1.62
N GLU A 50 -14.39 10.01 -2.49
CA GLU A 50 -13.74 8.70 -2.62
C GLU A 50 -12.31 8.84 -3.19
N GLU A 51 -12.11 9.72 -4.17
CA GLU A 51 -10.79 10.04 -4.74
C GLU A 51 -9.85 10.61 -3.69
N ILE A 52 -10.34 11.50 -2.83
CA ILE A 52 -9.56 12.08 -1.73
C ILE A 52 -9.20 11.00 -0.71
N GLU A 53 -10.20 10.24 -0.23
CA GLU A 53 -9.99 9.17 0.75
C GLU A 53 -9.03 8.11 0.24
N LYS A 54 -9.16 7.70 -1.03
CA LYS A 54 -8.27 6.72 -1.66
C LYS A 54 -6.86 7.26 -1.81
N THR A 55 -6.71 8.54 -2.16
CA THR A 55 -5.39 9.19 -2.25
C THR A 55 -4.68 9.16 -0.91
N PHE A 56 -5.36 9.50 0.18
CA PHE A 56 -4.77 9.41 1.52
C PHE A 56 -4.50 7.95 1.91
N SER A 57 -5.41 7.04 1.62
CA SER A 57 -5.27 5.63 1.98
C SER A 57 -4.05 4.98 1.30
N VAL A 58 -3.80 5.28 0.03
CA VAL A 58 -2.66 4.71 -0.73
C VAL A 58 -1.37 5.52 -0.57
N ASN A 59 -1.42 6.85 -0.53
CA ASN A 59 -0.20 7.67 -0.61
C ASN A 59 0.28 8.18 0.75
N VAL A 60 -0.52 8.08 1.81
CA VAL A 60 -0.19 8.61 3.15
C VAL A 60 -0.31 7.51 4.20
N PHE A 61 -1.51 6.97 4.36
CA PHE A 61 -1.87 5.70 5.00
C PHE A 61 -0.71 4.71 5.02
N SER A 62 -0.19 4.59 3.81
CA SER A 62 0.66 3.52 3.34
C SER A 62 2.06 3.38 3.80
N HIS A 63 2.53 4.46 4.36
CA HIS A 63 3.89 4.50 4.81
C HIS A 63 3.99 4.07 6.29
N PHE A 64 2.86 3.74 6.96
CA PHE A 64 2.81 3.56 8.41
C PHE A 64 2.44 2.16 8.92
N TRP A 65 1.85 1.28 8.12
CA TRP A 65 1.55 -0.09 8.55
C TRP A 65 2.79 -1.00 8.51
#